data_AF-A0A7C3LEJ2-F1
#
_entry.id   AF-A0A7C3LEJ2-F1
#
_cell.length_a   1.000
_cell.length_b   1.000
_cell.length_c   1.000
_cell.angle_alpha   90.00
_cell.angle_beta   90.00
_cell.angle_gamma   90.00
#
_symmetry.space_group_name_H-M   'P 1'
#
loop_
_entity.id
_entity.type
_entity.pdbx_description
1 polymer ?
#
loop_
_entity_poly.entity_id
_entity_poly.type
_entity_poly.pdbx_seq_one_letter_code
_entity_poly.pdbx_strand_id
1 'polypeptide(L)'
;MVNTYSDIDGITFSENNGRLQITIPQKRHWILFGLYSVMLIVWIGLFIGAVIYTWRIAFSGERYAGGFTFLLLIFLFLLYRLGKIVWKQWQYYAASREILFIDDALLIIRRPVSLAGLTDAYDMKHISHFYYSGRYDTLAFEYGQRKIF
;
A
#
# COMPACT_ATOMS: atom_id res chain seq x y z
N MET A 1 -9.87 29.81 4.00
CA MET A 1 -9.46 29.82 5.41
C MET A 1 -9.65 28.40 5.92
N VAL A 2 -8.65 27.82 6.58
CA VAL A 2 -8.75 26.47 7.14
C VAL A 2 -9.25 26.61 8.57
N ASN A 3 -10.45 26.10 8.86
CA ASN A 3 -10.98 26.04 10.21
C ASN A 3 -10.57 24.71 10.84
N THR A 4 -9.84 24.75 11.95
CA THR A 4 -9.37 23.56 12.68
C THR A 4 -10.29 23.35 13.89
N TYR A 5 -10.92 22.18 13.97
CA TYR A 5 -11.75 21.79 15.12
C TYR A 5 -11.02 20.79 16.02
N SER A 6 -11.41 20.75 17.31
CA SER A 6 -10.69 20.18 18.46
C SER A 6 -9.85 18.92 18.21
N ASP A 7 -8.61 18.97 18.70
CA ASP A 7 -7.63 17.88 18.75
C ASP A 7 -8.03 16.88 19.84
N ILE A 8 -8.64 15.76 19.44
CA ILE A 8 -8.88 14.62 20.33
C ILE A 8 -7.85 13.56 19.92
N ASP A 9 -6.90 13.28 20.79
CA ASP A 9 -5.87 12.23 20.62
C ASP A 9 -5.05 12.31 19.31
N GLY A 10 -4.74 13.53 18.83
CA GLY A 10 -3.93 13.73 17.63
C GLY A 10 -4.70 13.58 16.31
N ILE A 11 -6.04 13.45 16.37
CA ILE A 11 -6.92 13.46 15.20
C ILE A 11 -7.23 14.92 14.85
N THR A 12 -6.76 15.37 13.69
CA THR A 12 -6.98 16.75 13.23
C THR A 12 -8.12 16.81 12.21
N PHE A 13 -9.12 17.64 12.49
CA PHE A 13 -10.20 17.97 11.56
C PHE A 13 -9.90 19.32 10.89
N SER A 14 -9.86 19.32 9.58
CA SER A 14 -9.60 20.50 8.77
C SER A 14 -10.65 20.60 7.68
N GLU A 15 -11.36 21.72 7.61
CA GLU A 15 -12.27 21.99 6.50
C GLU A 15 -11.53 22.76 5.41
N ASN A 16 -11.50 22.20 4.18
CA ASN A 16 -10.80 22.79 3.05
C ASN A 16 -11.71 22.80 1.81
N ASN A 17 -12.16 23.99 1.39
CA ASN A 17 -12.99 24.20 0.20
C ASN A 17 -14.26 23.32 0.14
N GLY A 18 -14.99 23.20 1.26
CA GLY A 18 -16.20 22.39 1.34
C GLY A 18 -15.97 20.88 1.49
N ARG A 19 -14.72 20.44 1.67
CA ARG A 19 -14.36 19.05 1.96
C ARG A 19 -13.88 18.91 3.40
N LEU A 20 -14.34 17.85 4.05
CA LEU A 20 -13.88 17.50 5.39
C LEU A 20 -12.61 16.66 5.27
N GLN A 21 -11.48 17.21 5.73
CA GLN A 21 -10.22 16.50 5.84
C GLN A 21 -10.05 16.02 7.29
N ILE A 22 -9.93 14.70 7.46
CA ILE A 22 -9.66 14.07 8.75
C ILE A 22 -8.27 13.44 8.69
N THR A 23 -7.37 13.85 9.58
CA THR A 23 -6.04 13.24 9.70
C THR A 23 -6.00 12.38 10.94
N ILE A 24 -5.83 11.08 10.76
CA ILE A 24 -5.77 10.09 11.85
C ILE A 24 -4.31 9.62 11.99
N PRO A 25 -3.69 9.72 13.17
CA PRO A 25 -2.37 9.16 13.42
C PRO A 25 -2.48 7.63 13.48
N GLN A 26 -1.66 6.90 12.73
CA GLN A 26 -1.61 5.44 12.84
C GLN A 26 -0.54 5.01 13.85
N LYS A 27 -0.88 4.06 14.73
CA LYS A 27 0.11 3.44 15.62
C LYS A 27 1.06 2.57 14.79
N ARG A 28 2.32 2.98 14.74
CA ARG A 28 3.32 2.31 13.92
C ARG A 28 3.81 1.02 14.59
N HIS A 29 3.53 -0.12 13.97
CA HIS A 29 4.10 -1.40 14.35
C HIS A 29 5.54 -1.55 13.82
N TRP A 30 6.52 -1.04 14.58
CA TRP A 30 7.94 -1.01 14.19
C TRP A 30 8.52 -2.38 13.81
N ILE A 31 8.11 -3.45 14.49
CA ILE A 31 8.57 -4.82 14.21
C ILE A 31 8.13 -5.24 12.80
N LEU A 32 6.85 -5.05 12.47
CA LEU A 32 6.31 -5.41 11.16
C LEU A 32 6.91 -4.53 10.05
N PHE A 33 7.08 -3.23 10.31
CA PHE A 33 7.76 -2.33 9.39
C PHE A 33 9.20 -2.79 9.09
N GLY A 34 9.96 -3.17 10.12
CA GLY A 34 11.31 -3.71 9.97
C GLY A 34 11.32 -5.01 9.16
N LEU A 35 10.44 -5.95 9.50
CA LEU A 35 10.32 -7.24 8.81
C LEU A 35 10.02 -7.05 7.31
N TYR A 36 9.01 -6.24 6.98
CA TYR A 36 8.67 -5.96 5.58
C TYR A 36 9.76 -5.18 4.85
N SER A 37 10.54 -4.34 5.55
CA SER A 37 11.69 -3.64 4.95
C SER A 37 12.79 -4.63 4.54
N VAL A 38 13.12 -5.59 5.43
CA VAL A 38 14.08 -6.66 5.11
C VAL A 38 13.57 -7.52 3.96
N MET A 39 12.31 -7.94 3.99
CA MET A 39 11.70 -8.70 2.90
C MET A 39 11.76 -7.94 1.57
N LEU A 40 11.54 -6.62 1.59
CA LEU A 40 11.61 -5.80 0.40
C LEU A 40 13.03 -5.75 -0.18
N ILE A 41 14.04 -5.57 0.66
CA ILE A 41 15.46 -5.57 0.23
C ILE A 41 15.84 -6.92 -0.36
N VAL A 42 15.49 -8.03 0.31
CA VAL A 42 15.74 -9.38 -0.18
C VAL A 42 15.04 -9.61 -1.52
N TRP A 43 13.79 -9.17 -1.63
CA TRP A 43 13.04 -9.28 -2.89
C TRP A 43 13.70 -8.50 -4.03
N ILE A 44 14.14 -7.25 -3.80
CA ILE A 44 14.86 -6.46 -4.80
C ILE A 44 16.12 -7.18 -5.27
N GLY A 45 16.92 -7.69 -4.32
CA GLY A 45 18.15 -8.42 -4.63
C GLY A 45 17.89 -9.68 -5.47
N LEU A 46 16.90 -10.48 -5.07
CA LEU A 46 16.48 -11.67 -5.82
C LEU A 46 15.93 -11.32 -7.20
N PHE A 47 15.14 -10.26 -7.32
CA PHE A 47 14.54 -9.86 -8.58
C PHE A 47 15.60 -9.39 -9.57
N ILE A 48 16.52 -8.51 -9.14
CA ILE A 48 17.64 -8.05 -9.97
C ILE A 48 18.52 -9.24 -10.38
N GLY A 49 18.86 -10.11 -9.43
CA GLY A 49 19.65 -11.31 -9.71
C GLY A 49 18.98 -12.25 -10.72
N ALA A 50 17.68 -12.50 -10.56
CA ALA A 50 16.90 -13.33 -11.48
C ALA A 50 16.82 -12.72 -12.88
N VAL A 51 16.66 -11.39 -13.01
CA VAL A 51 16.68 -10.71 -14.31
C VAL A 51 18.03 -10.87 -15.00
N ILE A 52 19.13 -10.60 -14.29
CA ILE A 52 20.50 -10.73 -14.83
C ILE A 52 20.76 -12.17 -15.25
N TYR A 53 20.38 -13.15 -14.42
CA TYR A 53 20.55 -14.56 -14.71
C TYR A 53 19.74 -15.00 -15.94
N THR A 54 18.47 -14.57 -16.03
CA THR A 54 17.61 -14.86 -17.18
C THR A 54 18.19 -14.29 -18.47
N TRP A 55 18.72 -13.06 -18.42
CA TRP A 55 19.39 -12.44 -19.57
C TRP A 55 20.60 -13.26 -20.02
N ARG A 56 21.47 -13.67 -19.09
CA ARG A 56 22.66 -14.49 -19.42
C ARG A 56 22.29 -15.81 -20.09
N ILE A 57 21.27 -16.50 -19.59
CA ILE A 57 20.78 -17.75 -20.18
C ILE A 57 20.16 -17.51 -21.56
N ALA A 58 19.36 -16.46 -21.72
CA ALA A 58 18.70 -16.18 -23.00
C ALA A 58 19.71 -15.99 -24.15
N PHE A 59 20.90 -15.46 -23.85
CA PHE A 59 21.97 -15.20 -24.82
C PHE A 59 23.14 -16.21 -24.73
N SER A 60 23.01 -17.31 -23.99
CA SER A 60 24.12 -18.29 -23.84
C SER A 60 24.36 -19.15 -25.08
N GLY A 61 23.40 -19.21 -26.01
CA GLY A 61 23.48 -20.05 -27.21
C GLY A 61 23.36 -21.56 -26.93
N GLU A 62 23.01 -21.95 -25.70
CA GLU A 62 22.86 -23.36 -25.34
C GLU A 62 21.61 -23.99 -25.98
N ARG A 63 21.70 -25.29 -26.26
CA ARG A 63 20.66 -26.07 -26.96
C ARG A 63 19.29 -26.02 -26.29
N TYR A 64 19.24 -25.86 -24.97
CA TYR A 64 18.00 -25.78 -24.18
C TYR A 64 17.71 -24.37 -23.62
N ALA A 65 18.49 -23.37 -24.02
CA ALA A 65 18.37 -21.99 -23.50
C ALA A 65 16.94 -21.46 -23.61
N GLY A 66 16.29 -21.64 -24.76
CA GLY A 66 14.93 -21.12 -24.98
C GLY A 66 13.87 -21.66 -24.01
N GLY A 67 13.85 -22.98 -23.78
CA GLY A 67 12.90 -23.60 -22.84
C GLY A 67 13.16 -23.19 -21.40
N PHE A 68 14.43 -23.10 -21.01
CA PHE A 68 14.82 -22.66 -19.67
C PHE A 68 14.53 -21.17 -19.44
N THR A 69 14.77 -20.31 -20.43
CA THR A 69 14.39 -18.89 -20.40
C THR A 69 12.89 -18.73 -20.22
N PHE A 70 12.06 -19.52 -20.88
CA PHE A 70 10.60 -19.46 -20.70
C PHE A 70 10.18 -19.78 -19.26
N LEU A 71 10.76 -20.82 -18.65
CA LEU A 71 10.53 -21.15 -17.24
C LEU A 71 10.98 -20.01 -16.31
N LEU A 72 12.13 -19.39 -16.59
CA LEU A 72 12.64 -18.26 -15.83
C LEU A 72 11.74 -17.02 -15.96
N LEU A 73 11.13 -16.78 -17.12
CA LEU A 73 10.16 -15.70 -17.30
C LEU A 73 8.90 -15.93 -16.46
N ILE A 74 8.40 -17.17 -16.39
CA ILE A 74 7.28 -17.52 -15.49
C ILE A 74 7.67 -17.28 -14.04
N PHE A 75 8.87 -17.72 -13.64
CA PHE A 75 9.38 -17.48 -12.29
C PHE A 75 9.50 -15.98 -11.97
N LEU A 76 10.04 -15.18 -12.90
CA LEU A 76 10.13 -13.72 -12.77
C LEU A 76 8.75 -13.08 -12.64
N PHE A 77 7.76 -13.56 -13.39
CA PHE A 77 6.38 -13.08 -13.27
C PHE A 77 5.80 -13.36 -11.88
N LEU A 78 5.99 -14.57 -11.34
CA LEU A 78 5.58 -14.91 -9.99
C LEU A 78 6.30 -14.06 -8.94
N LEU A 79 7.62 -13.88 -9.11
CA LEU A 79 8.43 -13.07 -8.22
C LEU A 79 7.97 -11.60 -8.25
N TYR A 80 7.65 -11.06 -9.43
CA TYR A 80 7.06 -9.73 -9.57
C TYR A 80 5.72 -9.61 -8.83
N ARG A 81 4.84 -10.60 -8.95
CA ARG A 81 3.55 -10.62 -8.24
C ARG A 81 3.74 -10.61 -6.72
N LEU A 82 4.69 -11.39 -6.20
CA LEU A 82 5.04 -11.37 -4.78
C LEU A 82 5.60 -10.02 -4.34
N GLY A 83 6.46 -9.41 -5.15
CA GLY A 83 7.01 -8.08 -4.90
C GLY A 83 5.94 -7.03 -4.74
N LYS A 84 4.90 -7.07 -5.59
CA LYS A 84 3.76 -6.14 -5.49
C LYS A 84 3.01 -6.27 -4.16
N ILE A 85 2.93 -7.48 -3.59
CA ILE A 85 2.29 -7.71 -2.28
C ILE A 85 3.19 -7.16 -1.17
N VAL A 86 4.48 -7.51 -1.17
CA VAL A 86 5.45 -7.04 -0.17
C VAL A 86 5.54 -5.52 -0.18
N TRP A 87 5.57 -4.90 -1.36
CA TRP A 87 5.59 -3.45 -1.52
C TRP A 87 4.36 -2.77 -0.90
N LYS A 88 3.16 -3.30 -1.17
CA LYS A 88 1.92 -2.77 -0.58
C LYS A 88 1.90 -2.88 0.94
N GLN A 89 2.32 -4.03 1.47
CA GLN A 89 2.41 -4.23 2.92
C GLN A 89 3.45 -3.30 3.54
N TRP A 90 4.61 -3.16 2.90
CA TRP A 90 5.64 -2.23 3.34
C TRP A 90 5.11 -0.80 3.39
N GLN A 91 4.42 -0.32 2.34
CA GLN A 91 3.80 1.01 2.32
C GLN A 91 2.76 1.18 3.44
N TYR A 92 1.96 0.15 3.71
CA TYR A 92 0.98 0.16 4.80
C TYR A 92 1.67 0.40 6.15
N TYR A 93 2.71 -0.38 6.48
CA TYR A 93 3.44 -0.23 7.76
C TYR A 93 4.43 0.95 7.78
N ALA A 94 4.75 1.52 6.61
CA ALA A 94 5.58 2.72 6.49
C ALA A 94 4.78 4.01 6.72
N ALA A 95 3.47 4.00 6.44
CA ALA A 95 2.60 5.15 6.65
C ALA A 95 2.51 5.48 8.15
N SER A 96 2.72 6.76 8.48
CA SER A 96 2.62 7.25 9.86
C SER A 96 1.27 7.88 10.19
N ARG A 97 0.50 8.23 9.15
CA ARG A 97 -0.80 8.88 9.26
C ARG A 97 -1.66 8.49 8.07
N GLU A 98 -2.96 8.52 8.30
CA GLU A 98 -3.99 8.35 7.30
C GLU A 98 -4.76 9.65 7.18
N ILE A 99 -4.92 10.14 5.95
CA ILE A 99 -5.65 11.37 5.66
C ILE A 99 -6.87 10.98 4.85
N LEU A 100 -8.05 11.17 5.43
CA LEU A 100 -9.33 11.00 4.75
C LEU A 100 -9.79 12.36 4.23
N PHE A 101 -10.14 12.42 2.96
CA PHE A 101 -10.87 13.54 2.37
C PHE A 101 -12.28 13.04 2.07
N ILE A 102 -13.25 13.63 2.75
CA ILE A 102 -14.67 13.32 2.60
C ILE A 102 -15.32 14.46 1.82
N ASP A 103 -15.97 14.10 0.72
CA ASP A 103 -16.79 14.95 -0.16
C ASP A 103 -18.11 14.23 -0.43
N ASP A 104 -19.20 14.93 -0.76
CA ASP A 104 -20.56 14.37 -0.86
C ASP A 104 -20.68 13.17 -1.83
N ALA A 105 -19.76 13.07 -2.81
CA ALA A 105 -19.71 11.98 -3.77
C ALA A 105 -18.54 10.98 -3.57
N LEU A 106 -17.47 11.39 -2.88
CA LEU A 106 -16.19 10.67 -2.91
C LEU A 106 -15.51 10.67 -1.55
N LEU A 107 -15.04 9.50 -1.15
CA LEU A 107 -14.09 9.31 -0.06
C LEU A 107 -12.71 9.03 -0.64
N ILE A 108 -11.74 9.90 -0.38
CA ILE A 108 -10.34 9.68 -0.77
C ILE A 108 -9.52 9.39 0.48
N ILE A 109 -8.82 8.26 0.48
CA ILE A 109 -7.94 7.84 1.56
C ILE A 109 -6.51 7.97 1.08
N ARG A 110 -5.73 8.80 1.75
CA ARG A 110 -4.33 9.05 1.44
C ARG A 110 -3.46 8.64 2.62
N ARG A 111 -2.55 7.70 2.37
CA ARG A 111 -1.53 7.23 3.32
C ARG A 111 -0.17 7.71 2.83
N PRO A 112 0.26 8.93 3.22
CA PRO A 112 1.52 9.50 2.76
C PRO A 112 2.70 8.69 3.28
N VAL A 113 3.50 8.17 2.35
CA VAL A 113 4.86 7.66 2.58
C VAL A 113 5.79 8.61 1.80
N SER A 114 6.94 8.96 2.37
CA SER A 114 7.82 10.07 1.94
C SER A 114 7.98 10.28 0.42
N LEU A 115 7.96 9.21 -0.39
CA LEU A 115 8.13 9.27 -1.85
C LEU A 115 7.06 8.53 -2.67
N ALA A 116 6.20 7.72 -2.05
CA ALA A 116 5.27 6.84 -2.76
C ALA A 116 4.03 6.50 -1.91
N GLY A 117 3.31 7.54 -1.45
CA GLY A 117 2.09 7.35 -0.67
C GLY A 117 1.01 6.58 -1.44
N LEU A 118 0.22 5.80 -0.72
CA LEU A 118 -0.98 5.16 -1.27
C LEU A 118 -2.13 6.17 -1.30
N THR A 119 -2.84 6.24 -2.41
CA THR A 119 -4.06 7.03 -2.53
C THR A 119 -5.13 6.14 -3.13
N ASP A 120 -6.17 5.86 -2.36
CA ASP A 120 -7.33 5.10 -2.80
C ASP A 120 -8.54 6.04 -2.81
N ALA A 121 -9.41 5.91 -3.81
CA ALA A 121 -10.63 6.70 -3.94
C ALA A 121 -11.84 5.75 -4.03
N TYR A 122 -12.87 6.05 -3.26
CA TYR A 122 -14.09 5.26 -3.12
C TYR A 122 -15.31 6.15 -3.35
N ASP A 123 -16.30 5.64 -4.09
CA ASP A 123 -17.59 6.32 -4.27
C ASP A 123 -18.43 6.17 -3.00
N MET A 124 -18.89 7.30 -2.45
CA MET A 124 -19.59 7.34 -1.17
C MET A 124 -20.91 6.56 -1.17
N LYS A 125 -21.51 6.31 -2.34
CA LYS A 125 -22.74 5.50 -2.50
C LYS A 125 -22.58 4.02 -2.10
N HIS A 126 -21.35 3.51 -2.09
CA HIS A 126 -21.06 2.11 -1.80
C HIS A 126 -20.36 1.91 -0.45
N ILE A 127 -20.22 2.98 0.34
CA ILE A 127 -19.51 2.99 1.61
C ILE A 127 -20.51 2.74 2.74
N SER A 128 -20.23 1.77 3.60
CA SER A 128 -20.97 1.56 4.84
C SER A 128 -20.62 2.63 5.87
N HIS A 129 -21.39 2.67 6.96
CA HIS A 129 -21.01 3.44 8.14
C HIS A 129 -19.60 3.07 8.62
N PHE A 130 -18.82 4.09 9.00
CA PHE A 130 -17.49 3.90 9.59
C PHE A 130 -17.61 3.25 10.97
N TYR A 131 -16.74 2.29 11.26
CA TYR A 131 -16.63 1.64 12.56
C TYR A 131 -15.17 1.49 12.96
N TYR A 132 -14.91 1.37 14.25
CA TYR A 132 -13.55 1.14 14.75
C TYR A 132 -13.22 -0.35 14.77
N SER A 133 -12.16 -0.78 14.09
CA SER A 133 -11.72 -2.16 14.08
C SER A 133 -10.66 -2.41 15.14
N GLY A 134 -11.06 -2.91 16.32
CA GLY A 134 -10.13 -3.20 17.43
C GLY A 134 -9.01 -4.20 17.10
N ARG A 135 -9.17 -5.04 16.07
CA ARG A 135 -8.11 -5.96 15.60
C ARG A 135 -6.94 -5.25 14.91
N TYR A 136 -7.23 -4.13 14.25
CA TYR A 136 -6.28 -3.37 13.43
C TYR A 136 -6.05 -1.94 13.96
N ASP A 137 -6.68 -1.59 15.09
CA ASP A 137 -6.57 -0.30 15.78
C ASP A 137 -6.84 0.91 14.85
N THR A 138 -7.69 0.73 13.84
CA THR A 138 -7.91 1.69 12.74
C THR A 138 -9.40 1.86 12.45
N LEU A 139 -9.76 3.00 11.83
CA LEU A 139 -11.09 3.27 11.31
C LEU A 139 -11.32 2.41 10.06
N ALA A 140 -12.38 1.62 10.08
CA ALA A 140 -12.72 0.68 9.01
C ALA A 140 -14.10 1.00 8.44
N PHE A 141 -14.31 0.61 7.19
CA PHE A 141 -15.60 0.68 6.51
C PHE A 141 -15.68 -0.43 5.46
N GLU A 142 -16.89 -0.77 5.05
CA GLU A 142 -17.13 -1.72 3.98
C GLU A 142 -17.41 -0.95 2.68
N TYR A 143 -16.74 -1.35 1.60
CA TYR A 143 -17.00 -0.88 0.25
C TYR A 143 -17.63 -2.02 -0.56
N GLY A 144 -18.95 -1.99 -0.74
CA GLY A 144 -19.72 -3.13 -1.26
C GLY A 144 -19.58 -4.36 -0.35
N GLN A 145 -18.95 -5.44 -0.83
CA GLN A 145 -18.66 -6.64 -0.03
C GLN A 145 -17.24 -6.67 0.55
N ARG A 146 -16.42 -5.63 0.33
CA ARG A 146 -15.01 -5.61 0.71
C ARG A 146 -14.78 -4.76 1.95
N LYS A 147 -14.18 -5.35 2.99
CA LYS A 147 -13.75 -4.62 4.19
C LYS A 147 -12.47 -3.85 3.91
N ILE A 148 -12.48 -2.56 4.22
CA ILE A 148 -11.33 -1.67 4.13
C ILE A 148 -10.88 -1.34 5.56
N PHE A 149 -9.59 -1.51 5.81
CA PHE A 149 -8.89 -1.26 7.06
C PHE A 149 -7.71 -0.31 6.82
#